data_AF-A0A351EJ13-F1
#
_entry.id   AF-A0A351EJ13-F1
#
_cell.length_a   1.000
_cell.length_b   1.000
_cell.length_c   1.000
_cell.angle_alpha   90.00
_cell.angle_beta   90.00
_cell.angle_gamma   90.00
#
_symmetry.space_group_name_H-M   'P 1'
#
loop_
_entity.id
_entity.type
_entity.pdbx_description
1 polymer ?
#
loop_
_entity_poly.entity_id
_entity_poly.type
_entity_poly.pdbx_seq_one_letter_code
_entity_poly.pdbx_strand_id
1 'polypeptide(L)'
;MNTTWHPNSWTERPAGQQPDWPELGALDEALHELETRPPLVFAGEARRLTDQLARVAKGKAIVLQAGDCAESFDLSSADAIRDKLKVILQMAVVLQYSAGLPVVKVGRIAGQFAKPRSSGTETRDGATLPSFRGHIVNDITFDSDSRTPDPQRLLQAYNTSAATLNLLRAFTRGGYADLRQVHNWNQEFIASSPVGERYERLAGGIERALHFMTACGFDTDDAAMRQVELYTSHEALLLGYEQALTRQDSLTGDWYDCSAHMLWIGERTREL
;
A
#
# COMPACT_ATOMS: atom_id res chain seq x y z
N MET A 1 -11.57 -11.10 29.45
CA MET A 1 -11.64 -9.73 30.00
C MET A 1 -12.19 -8.84 28.90
N ASN A 2 -13.31 -8.14 29.12
CA ASN A 2 -13.80 -7.11 28.19
C ASN A 2 -12.92 -5.88 28.37
N THR A 3 -11.78 -5.84 27.67
CA THR A 3 -11.01 -4.60 27.54
C THR A 3 -11.73 -3.71 26.55
N THR A 4 -12.23 -2.56 27.02
CA THR A 4 -12.81 -1.53 26.16
C THR A 4 -11.74 -1.03 25.19
N TRP A 5 -11.92 -1.24 23.89
CA TRP A 5 -10.94 -0.82 22.88
C TRP A 5 -10.91 0.70 22.76
N HIS A 6 -9.71 1.24 22.62
CA HIS A 6 -9.40 2.63 22.30
C HIS A 6 -8.02 2.67 21.60
N PRO A 7 -7.69 3.71 20.81
CA PRO A 7 -6.51 3.69 19.93
C PRO A 7 -5.18 3.35 20.61
N ASN A 8 -4.99 3.70 21.89
CA ASN A 8 -3.77 3.43 22.67
C ASN A 8 -3.85 2.17 23.55
N SER A 9 -4.93 1.40 23.52
CA SER A 9 -5.08 0.16 24.31
C SER A 9 -4.03 -0.90 23.99
N TRP A 10 -3.33 -0.80 22.85
CA TRP A 10 -2.20 -1.67 22.52
C TRP A 10 -1.02 -1.51 23.48
N THR A 11 -0.87 -0.36 24.14
CA THR A 11 0.22 -0.11 25.10
C THR A 11 0.11 -0.97 26.36
N GLU A 12 -1.07 -1.53 26.64
CA GLU A 12 -1.31 -2.48 27.73
C GLU A 12 -0.91 -3.92 27.35
N ARG A 13 -0.44 -4.13 26.11
CA ARG A 13 -0.07 -5.45 25.57
C ARG A 13 1.39 -5.46 25.13
N PRO A 14 2.06 -6.63 25.15
CA PRO A 14 3.39 -6.75 24.54
C PRO A 14 3.33 -6.43 23.05
N ALA A 15 4.16 -5.48 22.61
CA ALA A 15 4.32 -5.13 21.20
C ALA A 15 5.72 -5.51 20.72
N GLY A 16 5.82 -6.58 19.93
CA GLY A 16 7.08 -6.99 19.32
C GLY A 16 7.58 -6.01 18.26
N GLN A 17 8.86 -6.12 17.91
CA GLN A 17 9.47 -5.44 16.75
C GLN A 17 9.50 -3.90 16.77
N GLN A 18 9.08 -3.27 17.86
CA GLN A 18 9.21 -1.82 18.03
C GLN A 18 10.70 -1.41 18.09
N PRO A 19 11.06 -0.25 17.54
CA PRO A 19 12.42 0.29 17.65
C PRO A 19 12.68 0.87 19.04
N ASP A 20 13.94 0.80 19.48
CA ASP A 20 14.42 1.45 20.70
C ASP A 20 14.71 2.91 20.38
N TRP A 21 13.72 3.79 20.57
CA TRP A 21 13.85 5.22 20.33
C TRP A 21 14.80 5.85 21.37
N PRO A 22 15.85 6.59 20.96
CA PRO A 22 16.84 7.14 21.89
C PRO A 22 16.28 8.27 22.76
N GLU A 23 15.42 9.11 22.19
CA GLU A 23 14.86 10.31 22.84
C GLU A 23 13.32 10.27 22.82
N LEU A 24 12.71 9.87 23.94
CA LEU A 24 11.26 9.73 24.04
C LEU A 24 10.51 11.05 23.85
N GLY A 25 11.09 12.18 24.26
CA GLY A 25 10.49 13.50 24.03
C GLY A 25 10.35 13.83 22.54
N ALA A 26 11.36 13.51 21.73
CA ALA A 26 11.31 13.71 20.28
C ALA A 26 10.30 12.76 19.59
N LEU A 27 10.11 11.56 20.13
CA LEU A 27 9.07 10.64 19.67
C LEU A 27 7.68 11.20 19.96
N ASP A 28 7.42 11.63 21.19
CA ASP A 28 6.12 12.16 21.59
C ASP A 28 5.76 13.41 20.77
N GLU A 29 6.73 14.30 20.50
CA GLU A 29 6.56 15.45 19.61
C GLU A 29 6.17 15.04 18.18
N ALA A 30 6.88 14.07 17.59
CA ALA A 30 6.58 13.59 16.24
C ALA A 30 5.21 12.91 16.14
N LEU A 31 4.83 12.10 17.15
CA LEU A 31 3.53 11.45 17.21
C LEU A 31 2.40 12.47 17.40
N HIS A 32 2.57 13.45 18.29
CA HIS A 32 1.60 14.52 18.48
C HIS A 32 1.41 15.34 17.20
N GLU A 33 2.49 15.64 16.48
CA GLU A 33 2.38 16.31 15.19
C GLU A 33 1.57 15.47 14.19
N LEU A 34 1.82 14.16 14.09
CA LEU A 34 1.06 13.24 13.22
C LEU A 34 -0.44 13.20 13.54
N GLU A 35 -0.81 13.25 14.82
CA GLU A 35 -2.22 13.28 15.24
C GLU A 35 -2.97 14.47 14.64
N THR A 36 -2.29 15.62 14.53
CA THR A 36 -2.84 16.86 13.95
C THR A 36 -2.86 16.87 12.42
N ARG A 37 -2.14 15.95 11.76
CA ARG A 37 -2.12 15.87 10.30
C ARG A 37 -3.44 15.31 9.76
N PRO A 38 -3.84 15.65 8.52
CA PRO A 38 -4.96 15.00 7.86
C PRO A 38 -4.79 13.47 7.77
N PRO A 39 -5.88 12.70 7.73
CA PRO A 39 -5.80 11.28 7.43
C PRO A 39 -5.32 11.03 5.99
N LEU A 40 -4.62 9.93 5.73
CA LEU A 40 -4.22 9.56 4.36
C LEU A 40 -5.41 9.02 3.56
N VAL A 41 -6.32 8.29 4.21
CA VAL A 41 -7.52 7.73 3.59
C VAL A 41 -8.79 8.12 4.33
N PHE A 42 -9.93 8.13 3.65
CA PHE A 42 -11.22 8.38 4.29
C PHE A 42 -11.88 7.06 4.74
N ALA A 43 -12.52 7.05 5.91
CA ALA A 43 -13.19 5.86 6.47
C ALA A 43 -14.21 5.23 5.51
N GLY A 44 -14.92 6.05 4.73
CA GLY A 44 -15.84 5.56 3.69
C GLY A 44 -15.16 4.78 2.57
N GLU A 45 -13.88 5.04 2.28
CA GLU A 45 -13.09 4.27 1.31
C GLU A 45 -12.72 2.90 1.87
N ALA A 46 -12.36 2.81 3.15
CA ALA A 46 -12.10 1.55 3.85
C ALA A 46 -13.37 0.67 3.94
N ARG A 47 -14.54 1.26 4.19
CA ARG A 47 -15.83 0.53 4.11
C ARG A 47 -16.11 -0.01 2.72
N ARG A 48 -15.88 0.79 1.68
CA ARG A 48 -16.05 0.34 0.29
C ARG A 48 -15.12 -0.83 -0.02
N LEU A 49 -13.86 -0.77 0.42
CA LEU A 49 -12.94 -1.90 0.30
C LEU A 49 -13.46 -3.13 1.05
N THR A 50 -13.99 -2.96 2.27
CA THR A 50 -14.58 -4.05 3.06
C THR A 50 -15.72 -4.74 2.30
N ASP A 51 -16.62 -3.98 1.67
CA ASP A 51 -17.71 -4.52 0.85
C ASP A 51 -17.18 -5.29 -0.37
N GLN A 52 -16.12 -4.79 -1.01
CA GLN A 52 -15.47 -5.46 -2.13
C GLN A 52 -14.78 -6.76 -1.70
N LEU A 53 -14.07 -6.76 -0.56
CA LEU A 53 -13.47 -7.96 0.01
C LEU A 53 -14.51 -8.98 0.46
N ALA A 54 -15.69 -8.55 0.93
CA ALA A 54 -16.80 -9.45 1.21
C ALA A 54 -17.32 -10.15 -0.07
N ARG A 55 -17.20 -9.52 -1.24
CA ARG A 55 -17.48 -10.18 -2.54
C ARG A 55 -16.40 -11.20 -2.89
N VAL A 56 -15.13 -10.90 -2.62
CA VAL A 56 -14.01 -11.84 -2.80
C VAL A 56 -14.22 -13.08 -1.94
N ALA A 57 -14.54 -12.91 -0.66
CA ALA A 57 -14.84 -14.02 0.26
C ALA A 57 -16.01 -14.91 -0.21
N LYS A 58 -16.93 -14.36 -1.01
CA LYS A 58 -18.08 -15.07 -1.61
C LYS A 58 -17.78 -15.64 -3.02
N GLY A 59 -16.52 -15.58 -3.48
CA GLY A 59 -16.13 -16.05 -4.81
C GLY A 59 -16.64 -15.20 -5.98
N LYS A 60 -17.04 -13.94 -5.72
CA LYS A 60 -17.62 -13.02 -6.73
C LYS A 60 -16.64 -11.96 -7.25
N ALA A 61 -15.39 -12.03 -6.80
CA ALA A 61 -14.29 -11.15 -7.18
C ALA A 61 -12.97 -11.81 -6.78
N ILE A 62 -11.85 -11.29 -7.29
CA ILE A 62 -10.48 -11.65 -6.90
C ILE A 62 -9.82 -10.43 -6.26
N VAL A 63 -8.96 -10.63 -5.27
CA VAL A 63 -8.08 -9.58 -4.75
C VAL A 63 -6.69 -9.73 -5.35
N LEU A 64 -6.14 -8.63 -5.87
CA LEU A 64 -4.74 -8.51 -6.24
C LEU A 64 -4.08 -7.55 -5.25
N GLN A 65 -3.21 -8.08 -4.39
CA GLN A 65 -2.36 -7.27 -3.52
C GLN A 65 -0.91 -7.33 -4.01
N ALA A 66 -0.33 -6.19 -4.38
CA ALA A 66 1.00 -6.14 -5.00
C ALA A 66 1.72 -4.81 -4.74
N GLY A 67 3.05 -4.82 -4.72
CA GLY A 67 3.88 -3.64 -4.52
C GLY A 67 5.21 -4.00 -3.85
N ASP A 68 5.87 -3.02 -3.25
CA ASP A 68 7.21 -3.20 -2.72
C ASP A 68 7.23 -4.08 -1.46
N CYS A 69 8.39 -4.71 -1.21
CA CYS A 69 8.66 -5.36 0.07
C CYS A 69 8.78 -4.32 1.19
N ALA A 70 9.59 -3.28 0.99
CA ALA A 70 9.40 -2.00 1.64
C ALA A 70 9.80 -0.85 0.73
N GLU A 71 9.03 0.22 0.82
CA GLU A 71 9.26 1.48 0.14
C GLU A 71 10.51 2.18 0.71
N SER A 72 11.11 3.02 -0.12
CA SER A 72 12.23 3.88 0.23
C SER A 72 11.89 5.32 -0.12
N PHE A 73 12.38 6.27 0.68
CA PHE A 73 12.20 7.69 0.42
C PHE A 73 12.88 8.13 -0.89
N ASP A 74 13.95 7.45 -1.31
CA ASP A 74 14.68 7.77 -2.54
C ASP A 74 13.95 7.26 -3.80
N LEU A 75 13.02 6.31 -3.65
CA LEU A 75 12.29 5.67 -4.73
C LEU A 75 10.81 6.11 -4.81
N SER A 76 10.52 7.32 -4.30
CA SER A 76 9.18 7.94 -4.36
C SER A 76 9.04 8.99 -5.46
N SER A 77 9.84 8.90 -6.52
CA SER A 77 9.70 9.78 -7.69
C SER A 77 8.39 9.50 -8.44
N ALA A 78 7.91 10.49 -9.19
CA ALA A 78 6.68 10.33 -9.97
C ALA A 78 6.76 9.17 -10.98
N ASP A 79 7.91 8.99 -11.62
CA ASP A 79 8.17 7.88 -12.54
C ASP A 79 8.13 6.53 -11.82
N ALA A 80 8.77 6.42 -10.65
CA ALA A 80 8.77 5.18 -9.88
C ALA A 80 7.35 4.79 -9.41
N ILE A 81 6.55 5.77 -8.96
CA ILE A 81 5.15 5.55 -8.56
C ILE A 81 4.30 5.12 -9.75
N ARG A 82 4.46 5.82 -10.89
CA ARG A 82 3.78 5.49 -12.15
C ARG A 82 4.10 4.07 -12.59
N ASP A 83 5.37 3.69 -12.58
CA ASP A 83 5.81 2.38 -13.09
C ASP A 83 5.33 1.24 -12.17
N LYS A 84 5.29 1.44 -10.85
CA LYS A 84 4.64 0.51 -9.91
C LYS A 84 3.16 0.36 -10.20
N LEU A 85 2.44 1.47 -10.38
CA LEU A 85 1.02 1.47 -10.71
C LEU A 85 0.78 0.71 -12.03
N LYS A 86 1.60 0.97 -13.05
CA LYS A 86 1.54 0.30 -14.35
C LYS A 86 1.60 -1.22 -14.18
N VAL A 87 2.57 -1.74 -13.43
CA VAL A 87 2.68 -3.19 -13.17
C VAL A 87 1.43 -3.76 -12.49
N ILE A 88 0.91 -3.09 -11.45
CA ILE A 88 -0.30 -3.53 -10.74
C ILE A 88 -1.50 -3.61 -11.71
N LEU A 89 -1.68 -2.58 -12.55
CA LEU A 89 -2.79 -2.55 -13.52
C LEU A 89 -2.63 -3.62 -14.61
N GLN A 90 -1.42 -3.85 -15.10
CA GLN A 90 -1.12 -4.90 -16.07
C GLN A 90 -1.52 -6.28 -15.54
N MET A 91 -1.13 -6.60 -14.30
CA MET A 91 -1.53 -7.83 -13.61
C MET A 91 -3.05 -7.91 -13.42
N ALA A 92 -3.68 -6.81 -13.00
CA ALA A 92 -5.12 -6.78 -12.73
C ALA A 92 -5.96 -7.11 -13.98
N VAL A 93 -5.61 -6.55 -15.14
CA VAL A 93 -6.34 -6.79 -16.40
C VAL A 93 -6.21 -8.24 -16.86
N VAL A 94 -5.01 -8.82 -16.73
CA VAL A 94 -4.75 -10.23 -17.05
C VAL A 94 -5.58 -11.15 -16.17
N LEU A 95 -5.61 -10.90 -14.86
CA LEU A 95 -6.42 -11.67 -13.90
C LEU A 95 -7.92 -11.53 -14.17
N GLN A 96 -8.38 -10.31 -14.42
CA GLN A 96 -9.79 -10.00 -14.67
C GLN A 96 -10.30 -10.73 -15.92
N TYR A 97 -9.52 -10.70 -17.01
CA TYR A 97 -9.87 -11.42 -18.23
C TYR A 97 -9.85 -12.94 -18.04
N SER A 98 -8.79 -13.47 -17.42
CA SER A 98 -8.61 -14.91 -17.27
C SER A 98 -9.63 -15.54 -16.33
N ALA A 99 -10.03 -14.82 -15.27
CA ALA A 99 -11.00 -15.29 -14.31
C ALA A 99 -12.45 -14.97 -14.68
N GLY A 100 -12.68 -13.98 -15.56
CA GLY A 100 -14.03 -13.46 -15.82
C GLY A 100 -14.68 -12.81 -14.59
N LEU A 101 -13.88 -12.36 -13.62
CA LEU A 101 -14.33 -11.79 -12.36
C LEU A 101 -13.72 -10.41 -12.11
N PRO A 102 -14.41 -9.51 -11.40
CA PRO A 102 -13.84 -8.25 -10.96
C PRO A 102 -12.57 -8.46 -10.12
N VAL A 103 -11.57 -7.60 -10.32
CA VAL A 103 -10.33 -7.59 -9.52
C VAL A 103 -10.27 -6.34 -8.64
N VAL A 104 -10.21 -6.57 -7.32
CA VAL A 104 -9.96 -5.56 -6.29
C VAL A 104 -8.45 -5.32 -6.23
N LYS A 105 -7.99 -4.11 -6.54
CA LYS A 105 -6.55 -3.78 -6.57
C LYS A 105 -6.13 -3.13 -5.27
N VAL A 106 -5.17 -3.73 -4.57
CA VAL A 106 -4.62 -3.24 -3.31
C VAL A 106 -3.10 -3.11 -3.45
N GLY A 107 -2.58 -1.89 -3.43
CA GLY A 107 -1.15 -1.62 -3.50
C GLY A 107 -0.47 -1.79 -2.14
N ARG A 108 0.71 -2.42 -2.10
CA ARG A 108 1.69 -2.25 -1.01
C ARG A 108 2.49 -0.99 -1.30
N ILE A 109 1.87 0.17 -1.06
CA ILE A 109 2.34 1.48 -1.49
C ILE A 109 1.74 2.59 -0.60
N ALA A 110 2.45 3.70 -0.48
CA ALA A 110 2.09 4.85 0.36
C ALA A 110 1.97 4.51 1.86
N GLY A 111 2.90 3.70 2.38
CA GLY A 111 2.96 3.40 3.82
C GLY A 111 3.84 2.20 4.19
N GLN A 112 4.28 1.41 3.23
CA GLN A 112 5.02 0.17 3.46
C GLN A 112 6.51 0.43 3.73
N PHE A 113 6.82 1.28 4.71
CA PHE A 113 8.19 1.68 5.01
C PHE A 113 8.85 0.85 6.10
N ALA A 114 8.07 0.24 6.99
CA ALA A 114 8.59 -0.52 8.13
C ALA A 114 8.90 -1.98 7.74
N LYS A 115 9.89 -2.59 8.41
CA LYS A 115 10.31 -3.97 8.20
C LYS A 115 10.59 -4.68 9.52
N PRO A 116 9.95 -5.83 9.81
CA PRO A 116 10.31 -6.64 10.97
C PRO A 116 11.68 -7.32 10.73
N ARG A 117 12.42 -7.59 11.80
CA ARG A 117 13.77 -8.20 11.73
C ARG A 117 13.87 -9.41 12.64
N SER A 118 14.57 -10.44 12.16
CA SER A 118 14.87 -11.63 12.96
C SER A 118 15.84 -11.35 14.11
N SER A 119 16.68 -10.31 13.99
CA SER A 119 17.60 -9.84 15.02
C SER A 119 17.51 -8.31 15.14
N GLY A 120 17.54 -7.80 16.38
CA GLY A 120 17.57 -6.36 16.66
C GLY A 120 18.87 -5.68 16.22
N THR A 121 19.95 -6.44 16.09
CA THR A 121 21.27 -5.96 15.66
C THR A 121 21.80 -6.70 14.44
N GLU A 122 22.72 -6.05 13.73
CA GLU A 122 23.44 -6.56 12.57
C GLU A 122 24.94 -6.34 12.77
N THR A 123 25.74 -7.39 12.55
CA THR A 123 27.20 -7.33 12.64
C THR A 123 27.82 -7.41 11.25
N ARG A 124 28.68 -6.45 10.89
CA ARG A 124 29.50 -6.47 9.67
C ARG A 124 30.92 -6.03 10.01
N ASP A 125 31.91 -6.75 9.50
CA ASP A 125 33.34 -6.43 9.67
C ASP A 125 33.76 -6.14 11.13
N GLY A 126 33.17 -6.88 12.08
CA GLY A 126 33.44 -6.76 13.52
C GLY A 126 32.67 -5.65 14.25
N ALA A 127 31.98 -4.74 13.54
CA ALA A 127 31.11 -3.74 14.13
C ALA A 127 29.68 -4.27 14.26
N THR A 128 29.02 -4.03 15.40
CA THR A 128 27.61 -4.42 15.64
C THR A 128 26.77 -3.17 15.84
N LEU A 129 25.76 -2.99 14.99
CA LEU A 129 24.86 -1.84 14.97
C LEU A 129 23.40 -2.29 15.01
N PRO A 130 22.44 -1.39 15.31
CA PRO A 130 21.03 -1.69 15.12
C PRO A 130 20.73 -2.15 13.70
N SER A 131 19.83 -3.14 13.59
CA SER A 131 19.32 -3.60 12.30
C SER A 131 18.56 -2.48 11.59
N PHE A 132 18.72 -2.37 10.27
CA PHE A 132 17.82 -1.55 9.44
C PHE A 132 16.38 -2.08 9.57
N ARG A 133 15.46 -1.24 10.05
CA ARG A 133 14.05 -1.58 10.30
C ARG A 133 13.10 -0.90 9.29
N GLY A 134 13.66 -0.42 8.18
CA GLY A 134 12.94 0.31 7.16
C GLY A 134 13.09 1.83 7.33
N HIS A 135 12.89 2.58 6.24
CA HIS A 135 13.23 4.00 6.19
C HIS A 135 12.42 4.89 7.13
N ILE A 136 11.27 4.41 7.62
CA ILE A 136 10.47 5.07 8.65
C ILE A 136 11.11 5.00 10.05
N VAL A 137 12.09 4.11 10.27
CA VAL A 137 12.82 3.99 11.54
C VAL A 137 14.23 4.55 11.43
N ASN A 138 15.03 4.03 10.48
CA ASN A 138 16.45 4.34 10.34
C ASN A 138 16.91 4.15 8.88
N ASP A 139 18.17 4.45 8.60
CA ASP A 139 18.75 4.33 7.26
C ASP A 139 19.36 2.95 6.98
N ILE A 140 19.47 2.59 5.71
CA ILE A 140 20.08 1.32 5.28
C ILE A 140 21.60 1.33 5.44
N THR A 141 22.21 2.51 5.35
CA THR A 141 23.65 2.74 5.47
C THR A 141 24.17 2.17 6.80
N PHE A 142 25.32 1.47 6.76
CA PHE A 142 25.85 0.73 7.90
C PHE A 142 26.87 1.57 8.67
N ASP A 143 26.37 2.58 9.38
CA ASP A 143 27.13 3.40 10.33
C ASP A 143 26.24 3.77 11.53
N SER A 144 26.86 4.24 12.61
CA SER A 144 26.18 4.48 13.88
C SER A 144 25.06 5.51 13.78
N ASP A 145 25.31 6.60 13.05
CA ASP A 145 24.36 7.72 12.95
C ASP A 145 23.15 7.29 12.10
N SER A 146 23.42 6.67 10.95
CA SER A 146 22.41 6.12 10.04
C SER A 146 21.52 5.06 10.67
N ARG A 147 22.07 4.21 11.55
CA ARG A 147 21.33 3.10 12.17
C ARG A 147 20.57 3.48 13.43
N THR A 148 20.84 4.66 14.01
CA THR A 148 20.09 5.17 15.16
C THR A 148 18.64 5.48 14.74
N PRO A 149 17.62 4.94 15.43
CA PRO A 149 16.23 5.29 15.15
C PRO A 149 15.98 6.79 15.29
N ASP A 150 15.32 7.38 14.29
CA ASP A 150 15.02 8.80 14.24
C ASP A 150 13.49 9.01 14.14
N PRO A 151 12.83 9.55 15.19
CA PRO A 151 11.40 9.81 15.16
C PRO A 151 10.94 10.77 14.05
N GLN A 152 11.80 11.65 13.54
CA GLN A 152 11.43 12.56 12.43
C GLN A 152 11.13 11.80 11.13
N ARG A 153 11.65 10.58 10.99
CA ARG A 153 11.32 9.68 9.87
C ARG A 153 9.86 9.25 9.85
N LEU A 154 9.14 9.31 10.98
CA LEU A 154 7.69 9.09 11.03
C LEU A 154 6.94 10.16 10.22
N LEU A 155 7.31 11.43 10.41
CA LEU A 155 6.75 12.56 9.66
C LEU A 155 7.16 12.52 8.19
N GLN A 156 8.42 12.15 7.91
CA GLN A 156 8.88 11.96 6.53
C GLN A 156 8.08 10.85 5.82
N ALA A 157 7.85 9.71 6.48
CA ALA A 157 7.04 8.63 5.94
C ALA A 157 5.61 9.10 5.65
N TYR A 158 4.97 9.82 6.58
CA TYR A 158 3.65 10.40 6.35
C TYR A 158 3.62 11.33 5.12
N ASN A 159 4.57 12.25 5.00
CA ASN A 159 4.63 13.19 3.88
C ASN A 159 4.84 12.48 2.54
N THR A 160 5.73 11.48 2.51
CA THR A 160 5.97 10.65 1.33
C THR A 160 4.73 9.82 0.97
N SER A 161 4.03 9.24 1.96
CA SER A 161 2.76 8.54 1.75
C SER A 161 1.69 9.46 1.16
N ALA A 162 1.52 10.66 1.72
CA ALA A 162 0.54 11.64 1.26
C ALA A 162 0.81 12.07 -0.19
N ALA A 163 2.07 12.39 -0.52
CA ALA A 163 2.47 12.74 -1.89
C ALA A 163 2.26 11.58 -2.87
N THR A 164 2.63 10.36 -2.46
CA THR A 164 2.46 9.15 -3.27
C THR A 164 0.99 8.87 -3.53
N LEU A 165 0.16 8.91 -2.50
CA LEU A 165 -1.27 8.65 -2.61
C LEU A 165 -1.98 9.72 -3.45
N ASN A 166 -1.61 10.99 -3.30
CA ASN A 166 -2.13 12.06 -4.14
C ASN A 166 -1.83 11.80 -5.63
N LEU A 167 -0.60 11.40 -5.95
CA LEU A 167 -0.22 11.09 -7.33
C LEU A 167 -0.92 9.82 -7.85
N LEU A 168 -1.05 8.78 -7.03
CA LEU A 168 -1.81 7.57 -7.38
C LEU A 168 -3.27 7.92 -7.72
N ARG A 169 -3.93 8.75 -6.90
CA ARG A 169 -5.30 9.22 -7.15
C ARG A 169 -5.40 10.04 -8.43
N ALA A 170 -4.39 10.85 -8.75
CA ALA A 170 -4.34 11.60 -10.00
C ALA A 170 -4.21 10.67 -11.22
N PHE A 171 -3.33 9.66 -11.18
CA PHE A 171 -3.20 8.69 -12.28
C PHE A 171 -4.45 7.84 -12.46
N THR A 172 -5.05 7.37 -11.37
CA THR A 172 -6.19 6.46 -11.46
C THR A 172 -7.51 7.13 -11.84
N ARG A 173 -7.65 8.44 -11.60
CA ARG A 173 -8.83 9.23 -12.01
C ARG A 173 -8.62 10.05 -13.29
N GLY A 174 -7.37 10.40 -13.59
CA GLY A 174 -6.97 11.26 -14.71
C GLY A 174 -6.75 10.54 -16.04
N GLY A 175 -7.18 9.29 -16.16
CA GLY A 175 -7.14 8.52 -17.42
C GLY A 175 -5.85 7.74 -17.69
N TYR A 176 -4.81 7.84 -16.86
CA TYR A 176 -3.63 6.98 -16.98
C TYR A 176 -3.98 5.50 -16.78
N ALA A 177 -4.99 5.23 -15.94
CA ALA A 177 -5.47 3.88 -15.69
C ALA A 177 -6.52 3.39 -16.72
N ASP A 178 -6.68 4.07 -17.86
CA ASP A 178 -7.59 3.65 -18.93
C ASP A 178 -7.22 2.25 -19.41
N LEU A 179 -8.22 1.37 -19.46
CA LEU A 179 -8.06 -0.04 -19.80
C LEU A 179 -7.39 -0.26 -21.17
N ARG A 180 -7.58 0.64 -22.12
CA ARG A 180 -6.93 0.61 -23.44
C ARG A 180 -5.44 0.87 -23.33
N GLN A 181 -5.07 1.86 -22.51
CA GLN A 181 -3.66 2.19 -22.27
C GLN A 181 -2.93 1.04 -21.58
N VAL A 182 -3.58 0.44 -20.57
CA VAL A 182 -3.05 -0.75 -19.87
C VAL A 182 -2.89 -1.93 -20.83
N HIS A 183 -3.84 -2.13 -21.75
CA HIS A 183 -3.73 -3.17 -22.77
C HIS A 183 -2.54 -2.94 -23.71
N ASN A 184 -2.33 -1.71 -24.18
CA ASN A 184 -1.20 -1.37 -25.05
C ASN A 184 0.15 -1.64 -24.36
N TRP A 185 0.28 -1.31 -23.08
CA TRP A 185 1.49 -1.64 -22.31
C TRP A 185 1.75 -3.14 -22.18
N ASN A 186 0.69 -3.94 -22.06
CA ASN A 186 0.83 -5.39 -22.08
C ASN A 186 1.38 -5.88 -23.42
N GLN A 187 0.90 -5.34 -24.54
CA GLN A 187 1.42 -5.70 -25.87
C GLN A 187 2.91 -5.36 -26.03
N GLU A 188 3.34 -4.16 -25.59
CA GLU A 188 4.75 -3.74 -25.61
C GLU A 188 5.65 -4.67 -24.78
N PHE A 189 5.20 -5.06 -23.59
CA PHE A 189 5.91 -6.01 -22.73
C PHE A 189 6.02 -7.39 -23.39
N ILE A 190 4.97 -7.85 -24.07
CA ILE A 190 4.95 -9.16 -24.72
C ILE A 190 5.87 -9.17 -25.95
N ALA A 191 5.83 -8.13 -26.77
CA ALA A 191 6.67 -7.99 -27.97
C ALA A 191 8.18 -8.00 -27.63
N SER A 192 8.55 -7.65 -26.39
CA SER A 192 9.92 -7.66 -25.89
C SER A 192 10.29 -8.91 -25.07
N SER A 193 9.38 -9.87 -24.91
CA SER A 193 9.55 -11.04 -24.03
C SER A 193 9.67 -12.37 -24.80
N PRO A 194 10.62 -13.26 -24.43
CA PRO A 194 10.76 -14.60 -25.04
C PRO A 194 9.57 -15.56 -24.82
N VAL A 195 8.60 -15.18 -23.97
CA VAL A 195 7.45 -16.03 -23.58
C VAL A 195 6.17 -15.67 -24.39
N GLY A 196 6.35 -15.03 -25.56
CA GLY A 196 5.33 -14.31 -26.33
C GLY A 196 4.03 -15.06 -26.61
N GLU A 197 4.07 -16.26 -27.19
CA GLU A 197 2.88 -16.89 -27.80
C GLU A 197 1.69 -17.12 -26.85
N ARG A 198 1.95 -17.48 -25.58
CA ARG A 198 0.85 -17.67 -24.60
C ARG A 198 0.22 -16.34 -24.20
N TYR A 199 1.04 -15.32 -24.03
CA TYR A 199 0.58 -13.99 -23.65
C TYR A 199 -0.04 -13.23 -24.82
N GLU A 200 0.44 -13.41 -26.05
CA GLU A 200 -0.17 -12.86 -27.27
C GLU A 200 -1.62 -13.32 -27.43
N ARG A 201 -1.91 -14.61 -27.20
CA ARG A 201 -3.28 -15.13 -27.24
C ARG A 201 -4.19 -14.45 -26.23
N LEU A 202 -3.68 -14.23 -25.02
CA LEU A 202 -4.42 -13.54 -23.95
C LEU A 202 -4.65 -12.07 -24.33
N ALA A 203 -3.59 -11.38 -24.77
CA ALA A 203 -3.64 -9.97 -25.13
C ALA A 203 -4.63 -9.74 -26.29
N GLY A 204 -4.51 -10.50 -27.39
CA GLY A 204 -5.50 -10.44 -28.47
C GLY A 204 -6.92 -10.82 -28.03
N GLY A 205 -7.05 -11.67 -27.00
CA GLY A 205 -8.34 -11.99 -26.37
C GLY A 205 -8.98 -10.79 -25.68
N ILE A 206 -8.19 -10.02 -24.92
CA ILE A 206 -8.62 -8.78 -24.27
C ILE A 206 -9.03 -7.75 -25.33
N GLU A 207 -8.21 -7.57 -26.37
CA GLU A 207 -8.50 -6.65 -27.46
C GLU A 207 -9.85 -6.94 -28.13
N ARG A 208 -10.11 -8.21 -28.48
CA ARG A 208 -11.40 -8.62 -29.05
C ARG A 208 -12.57 -8.37 -28.10
N ALA A 209 -12.40 -8.58 -26.80
CA ALA A 209 -13.43 -8.32 -25.81
C ALA A 209 -13.75 -6.81 -25.71
N LEU A 210 -12.72 -5.95 -25.72
CA LEU A 210 -12.90 -4.50 -25.74
C LEU A 210 -13.64 -4.05 -27.00
N HIS A 211 -13.22 -4.51 -28.18
CA HIS A 211 -13.92 -4.22 -29.43
C HIS A 211 -15.37 -4.70 -29.43
N PHE A 212 -15.64 -5.88 -28.86
CA PHE A 212 -17.00 -6.39 -28.72
C PHE A 212 -17.87 -5.51 -27.82
N MET A 213 -17.34 -5.04 -26.69
CA MET A 213 -18.04 -4.10 -25.81
C MET A 213 -18.39 -2.80 -26.54
N THR A 214 -17.43 -2.22 -27.27
CA THR A 214 -17.66 -1.03 -28.10
C THR A 214 -18.74 -1.28 -29.16
N ALA A 215 -18.70 -2.43 -29.85
CA ALA A 215 -19.68 -2.79 -30.87
C ALA A 215 -21.09 -3.00 -30.30
N CYS A 216 -21.21 -3.38 -29.03
CA CYS A 216 -22.47 -3.49 -28.30
C CYS A 216 -23.02 -2.14 -27.81
N GLY A 217 -22.33 -1.03 -28.09
CA GLY A 217 -22.75 0.32 -27.70
C GLY A 217 -22.38 0.68 -26.25
N PHE A 218 -21.49 -0.08 -25.60
CA PHE A 218 -20.87 0.41 -24.37
C PHE A 218 -19.93 1.56 -24.73
N ASP A 219 -20.20 2.73 -24.16
CA ASP A 219 -19.33 3.87 -24.35
C ASP A 219 -18.01 3.62 -23.65
N THR A 220 -16.94 3.50 -24.43
CA THR A 220 -15.57 3.36 -23.89
C THR A 220 -15.09 4.62 -23.17
N ASP A 221 -15.83 5.72 -23.29
CA ASP A 221 -15.60 6.97 -22.59
C ASP A 221 -16.30 7.05 -21.23
N ASP A 222 -17.06 6.02 -20.84
CA ASP A 222 -17.66 5.88 -19.51
C ASP A 222 -16.56 5.92 -18.43
N ALA A 223 -16.86 6.62 -17.33
CA ALA A 223 -15.98 6.72 -16.17
C ALA A 223 -15.60 5.32 -15.64
N ALA A 224 -16.47 4.33 -15.79
CA ALA A 224 -16.20 2.94 -15.42
C ALA A 224 -15.03 2.29 -16.19
N MET A 225 -14.72 2.76 -17.40
CA MET A 225 -13.60 2.27 -18.23
C MET A 225 -12.32 3.11 -18.10
N ARG A 226 -12.47 4.39 -17.72
CA ARG A 226 -11.37 5.36 -17.60
C ARG A 226 -10.78 5.46 -16.21
N GLN A 227 -11.56 5.12 -15.18
CA GLN A 227 -11.15 5.24 -13.79
C GLN A 227 -10.93 3.87 -13.17
N VAL A 228 -9.89 3.77 -12.35
CA VAL A 228 -9.60 2.55 -11.59
C VAL A 228 -9.59 2.87 -10.11
N GLU A 229 -10.31 2.08 -9.32
CA GLU A 229 -10.13 2.09 -7.88
C GLU A 229 -8.87 1.29 -7.53
N LEU A 230 -7.95 1.94 -6.81
CA LEU A 230 -6.76 1.35 -6.21
C LEU A 230 -6.77 1.72 -4.72
N TYR A 231 -6.64 0.70 -3.88
CA TYR A 231 -6.50 0.86 -2.45
C TYR A 231 -5.03 0.74 -2.04
N THR A 232 -4.68 1.26 -0.86
CA THR A 232 -3.33 1.18 -0.28
C THR A 232 -3.32 0.27 0.92
N SER A 233 -2.17 -0.33 1.18
CA SER A 233 -1.97 -1.23 2.31
C SER A 233 -0.53 -1.26 2.78
N HIS A 234 -0.36 -1.50 4.08
CA HIS A 234 0.94 -1.80 4.69
C HIS A 234 0.78 -2.67 5.94
N GLU A 235 1.89 -3.20 6.42
CA GLU A 235 1.97 -3.89 7.71
C GLU A 235 1.84 -2.87 8.84
N ALA A 236 0.84 -3.04 9.71
CA ALA A 236 0.64 -2.22 10.90
C ALA A 236 1.70 -2.59 11.97
N LEU A 237 2.94 -2.14 11.75
CA LEU A 237 4.10 -2.56 12.52
C LEU A 237 4.49 -1.55 13.60
N LEU A 238 4.49 -0.24 13.27
CA LEU A 238 4.87 0.81 14.21
C LEU A 238 3.61 1.38 14.87
N LEU A 239 3.21 0.81 16.01
CA LEU A 239 1.89 1.06 16.59
C LEU A 239 1.68 2.50 17.04
N GLY A 240 2.74 3.24 17.40
CA GLY A 240 2.65 4.68 17.64
C GLY A 240 2.23 5.46 16.38
N TYR A 241 2.77 5.10 15.21
CA TYR A 241 2.42 5.72 13.93
C TYR A 241 0.97 5.42 13.52
N GLU A 242 0.57 4.15 13.64
CA GLU A 242 -0.80 3.70 13.35
C GLU A 242 -1.82 4.33 14.31
N GLN A 243 -1.50 4.41 15.60
CA GLN A 243 -2.33 5.11 16.60
C GLN A 243 -2.51 6.58 16.25
N ALA A 244 -1.43 7.30 15.92
CA ALA A 244 -1.48 8.71 15.57
C ALA A 244 -2.35 8.98 14.32
N LEU A 245 -2.45 8.00 13.42
CA LEU A 245 -3.27 8.09 12.22
C LEU A 245 -4.67 7.47 12.35
N THR A 246 -5.02 6.94 13.52
CA THR A 246 -6.34 6.38 13.80
C THR A 246 -7.36 7.47 14.14
N ARG A 247 -8.46 7.55 13.37
CA ARG A 247 -9.50 8.58 13.49
C ARG A 247 -10.87 7.97 13.73
N GLN A 248 -11.72 8.71 14.42
CA GLN A 248 -13.13 8.37 14.54
C GLN A 248 -13.88 8.91 13.32
N ASP A 249 -14.65 8.04 12.66
CA ASP A 249 -15.49 8.43 11.54
C ASP A 249 -16.69 9.25 12.05
N SER A 250 -16.87 10.45 11.51
CA SER A 250 -17.94 11.37 11.94
C SER A 250 -19.35 10.86 11.60
N LEU A 251 -19.47 9.93 10.64
CA LEU A 251 -20.76 9.39 10.22
C LEU A 251 -21.23 8.21 11.09
N THR A 252 -20.31 7.37 11.53
CA THR A 252 -20.62 6.10 12.23
C THR A 252 -20.24 6.10 13.69
N GLY A 253 -19.27 6.93 14.09
CA GLY A 253 -18.64 6.88 15.41
C GLY A 253 -17.63 5.75 15.58
N ASP A 254 -17.41 4.92 14.56
CA ASP A 254 -16.42 3.84 14.57
C ASP A 254 -15.00 4.39 14.35
N TRP A 255 -14.01 3.65 14.82
CA TRP A 255 -12.60 3.99 14.63
C TRP A 255 -12.02 3.30 13.40
N TYR A 256 -11.24 4.07 12.64
CA TYR A 256 -10.50 3.58 11.48
C TYR A 256 -9.06 4.04 11.60
N ASP A 257 -8.12 3.12 11.41
CA ASP A 257 -6.77 3.52 11.09
C ASP A 257 -6.77 4.11 9.67
N CYS A 258 -6.51 5.40 9.58
CA CYS A 258 -6.54 6.14 8.33
C CYS A 258 -5.14 6.30 7.72
N SER A 259 -4.16 5.51 8.16
CA SER A 259 -2.85 5.41 7.52
C SER A 259 -2.92 4.71 6.15
N ALA A 260 -3.80 3.73 5.99
CA ALA A 260 -4.07 3.04 4.73
C ALA A 260 -5.49 2.46 4.69
N HIS A 261 -5.91 1.98 3.52
CA HIS A 261 -7.26 1.40 3.36
C HIS A 261 -7.36 -0.01 3.96
N MET A 262 -6.26 -0.75 3.96
CA MET A 262 -6.15 -2.10 4.52
C MET A 262 -4.82 -2.25 5.23
N LEU A 263 -4.86 -2.77 6.45
CA LEU A 263 -3.67 -3.11 7.22
C LEU A 263 -3.60 -4.63 7.39
N TRP A 264 -2.39 -5.15 7.59
CA TRP A 264 -2.21 -6.53 8.02
C TRP A 264 -1.25 -6.63 9.19
N ILE A 265 -1.37 -7.75 9.91
CA ILE A 265 -0.47 -8.13 11.00
C ILE A 265 0.55 -9.13 10.45
N GLY A 266 1.83 -8.88 10.69
CA GLY A 266 2.91 -9.73 10.22
C GLY A 266 3.03 -11.04 10.98
N GLU A 267 3.73 -12.01 10.39
CA GLU A 267 3.96 -13.33 11.01
C GLU A 267 4.69 -13.26 12.36
N ARG A 268 5.49 -12.21 12.58
CA ARG A 268 6.31 -12.00 13.79
C ARG A 268 5.64 -11.09 14.84
N THR A 269 4.38 -10.70 14.61
CA THR A 269 3.65 -9.73 15.43
C THR A 269 2.17 -10.11 15.61
N ARG A 270 1.84 -11.38 15.40
CA ARG A 270 0.46 -11.93 15.45
C ARG A 270 0.16 -12.75 16.71
N GLU A 271 0.84 -12.46 17.82
CA GLU A 271 0.57 -13.06 19.13
C GLU A 271 -0.88 -12.77 19.58
N LEU A 272 -1.53 -13.77 20.21
CA LEU A 272 -2.94 -13.71 20.66
C LEU A 272 -3.06 -13.36 22.15
#